data_AF-A0A434U058-F1
#
_entry.id   AF-A0A434U058-F1
#
_cell.length_a   1.000
_cell.length_b   1.000
_cell.length_c   1.000
_cell.angle_alpha   90.00
_cell.angle_beta   90.00
_cell.angle_gamma   90.00
#
_symmetry.space_group_name_H-M   'P 1'
#
loop_
_entity.id
_entity.type
_entity.pdbx_description
1 polymer ?
#
loop_
_entity_poly.entity_id
_entity_poly.type
_entity_poly.pdbx_seq_one_letter_code
_entity_poly.pdbx_strand_id
1 'polypeptide(L)'
;MENEPLIDDALKSELAALYQSADRHYHGLPHIEAMLALAAEHRHLLDDPEAVEAAIWFHDAVYDSRAKDNEAKSAVLAERKLSGRTDPARLARILAMISATATHQLPPLEDEDAASDAALFLDMDLAILGADPNRFDAYEKAVRREYGWVEEPIWRAGRAAVLTSFLARPHIFNTQWFRDRFEARARENLVRSLQVLQDQSQQT
;
A
#
# COMPACT_ATOMS: atom_id res chain seq x y z
N MET A 1 18.94 -16.85 21.91
CA MET A 1 18.44 -15.55 21.43
C MET A 1 17.05 -15.82 20.93
N GLU A 2 16.08 -15.91 21.83
CA GLU A 2 14.70 -16.22 21.50
C GLU A 2 13.87 -14.98 21.90
N ASN A 3 13.02 -14.52 20.97
CA ASN A 3 12.01 -13.47 21.11
C ASN A 3 12.42 -11.99 21.02
N GLU A 4 13.40 -11.64 20.17
CA GLU A 4 13.46 -10.24 19.71
C GLU A 4 12.58 -10.11 18.46
N PRO A 5 11.59 -9.19 18.43
CA PRO A 5 10.70 -9.04 17.28
C PRO A 5 11.50 -8.65 16.03
N LEU A 6 11.06 -9.13 14.86
CA LEU A 6 11.71 -8.82 13.58
C LEU A 6 11.90 -7.31 13.37
N ILE A 7 10.89 -6.52 13.77
CA ILE A 7 10.92 -5.06 13.82
C ILE A 7 10.86 -4.60 15.29
N ASP A 8 12.01 -4.42 15.91
CA ASP A 8 12.16 -3.87 17.27
C ASP A 8 11.81 -2.37 17.35
N ASP A 9 11.62 -1.84 18.57
CA ASP A 9 11.23 -0.45 18.80
C ASP A 9 12.23 0.57 18.23
N ALA A 10 13.52 0.22 18.17
CA ALA A 10 14.54 1.09 17.61
C ALA A 10 14.40 1.18 16.08
N LEU A 11 14.15 0.06 15.41
CA LEU A 11 13.89 0.00 13.98
C LEU A 11 12.55 0.65 13.62
N LYS A 12 11.49 0.46 14.43
CA LYS A 12 10.21 1.20 14.27
C LYS A 12 10.43 2.70 14.32
N SER A 13 11.22 3.17 15.29
CA SER A 13 11.53 4.59 15.46
C SER A 13 12.33 5.16 14.27
N GLU A 14 13.29 4.40 13.75
CA GLU A 14 14.05 4.75 12.54
C GLU A 14 13.14 4.87 11.32
N LEU A 15 12.27 3.86 11.11
CA LEU A 15 11.36 3.82 9.97
C LEU A 15 10.31 4.92 10.07
N ALA A 16 9.73 5.15 11.24
CA ALA A 16 8.76 6.23 11.47
C ALA A 16 9.32 7.61 11.07
N ALA A 17 10.63 7.84 11.20
CA ALA A 17 11.26 9.08 10.76
C ALA A 17 11.26 9.25 9.23
N LEU A 18 11.32 8.15 8.47
CA LEU A 18 11.28 8.19 6.99
C LEU A 18 9.92 8.65 6.45
N TYR A 19 8.86 8.50 7.25
CA TYR A 19 7.48 8.86 6.90
C TYR A 19 7.10 10.31 7.27
N GLN A 20 8.01 11.10 7.85
CA GLN A 20 7.72 12.45 8.38
C GLN A 20 8.00 13.60 7.39
N SER A 21 8.37 13.30 6.14
CA SER A 21 8.60 14.36 5.14
C SER A 21 7.34 15.19 4.87
N ALA A 22 7.49 16.52 4.78
CA ALA A 22 6.38 17.43 4.49
C ALA A 22 5.71 17.20 3.12
N ASP A 23 6.43 16.55 2.20
CA ASP A 23 5.95 16.20 0.86
C ASP A 23 5.15 14.88 0.83
N ARG A 24 5.08 14.14 1.95
CA ARG A 24 4.22 12.95 2.12
C ARG A 24 2.89 13.38 2.72
N HIS A 25 1.86 13.46 1.88
CA HIS A 25 0.52 13.84 2.32
C HIS A 25 -0.40 12.64 2.52
N TYR A 26 -0.21 11.57 1.75
CA TYR A 26 -0.89 10.30 1.91
C TYR A 26 0.09 9.21 2.36
N HIS A 27 1.23 9.06 1.68
CA HIS A 27 2.22 8.00 1.95
C HIS A 27 3.10 8.35 3.16
N GLY A 28 2.47 8.74 4.28
CA GLY A 28 3.11 9.08 5.56
C GLY A 28 2.71 8.10 6.66
N LEU A 29 3.09 8.41 7.90
CA LEU A 29 2.88 7.52 9.04
C LEU A 29 1.41 7.11 9.27
N PRO A 30 0.39 7.98 9.05
CA PRO A 30 -1.01 7.58 9.18
C PRO A 30 -1.46 6.44 8.25
N HIS A 31 -0.83 6.29 7.07
CA HIS A 31 -1.07 5.16 6.17
C HIS A 31 -0.56 3.85 6.80
N ILE A 32 0.68 3.88 7.29
CA ILE A 32 1.32 2.74 7.97
C ILE A 32 0.51 2.32 9.21
N GLU A 33 0.10 3.29 10.04
CA GLU A 33 -0.74 3.02 11.22
C GLU A 33 -2.09 2.39 10.85
N ALA A 34 -2.71 2.82 9.75
CA ALA A 34 -3.95 2.23 9.26
C ALA A 34 -3.77 0.78 8.81
N MET A 35 -2.68 0.46 8.11
CA MET A 35 -2.34 -0.91 7.73
C MET A 35 -2.03 -1.78 8.95
N LEU A 36 -1.24 -1.28 9.91
CA LEU A 36 -0.93 -2.00 11.15
C LEU A 36 -2.18 -2.31 11.98
N ALA A 37 -3.16 -1.40 12.01
CA ALA A 37 -4.43 -1.64 12.67
C ALA A 37 -5.23 -2.78 12.02
N LEU A 38 -5.27 -2.83 10.67
CA LEU A 38 -5.91 -3.93 9.94
C LEU A 38 -5.15 -5.25 10.13
N ALA A 39 -3.82 -5.23 10.13
CA ALA A 39 -2.99 -6.41 10.41
C ALA A 39 -3.24 -6.96 11.82
N ALA A 40 -3.43 -6.08 12.81
CA ALA A 40 -3.79 -6.50 14.16
C ALA A 40 -5.19 -7.15 14.23
N GLU A 41 -6.18 -6.60 13.52
CA GLU A 41 -7.53 -7.19 13.40
C GLU A 41 -7.50 -8.58 12.75
N HIS A 42 -6.66 -8.75 11.73
CA HIS A 42 -6.56 -9.97 10.93
C HIS A 42 -5.43 -10.90 11.38
N ARG A 43 -4.79 -10.63 12.53
CA ARG A 43 -3.60 -11.37 12.98
C ARG A 43 -3.81 -12.88 13.06
N HIS A 44 -5.03 -13.32 13.31
CA HIS A 44 -5.41 -14.73 13.41
C HIS A 44 -5.50 -15.46 12.05
N LEU A 45 -5.46 -14.71 10.95
CA LEU A 45 -5.48 -15.23 9.56
C LEU A 45 -4.10 -15.18 8.91
N LEU A 46 -3.13 -14.54 9.55
CA LEU A 46 -1.77 -14.41 9.05
C LEU A 46 -0.94 -15.62 9.47
N ASP A 47 -0.27 -16.26 8.52
CA ASP A 47 0.70 -17.34 8.80
C ASP A 47 1.97 -16.76 9.43
N ASP A 48 2.49 -15.68 8.85
CA ASP A 48 3.66 -14.95 9.34
C ASP A 48 3.35 -13.47 9.63
N PRO A 49 2.71 -13.18 10.80
CA PRO A 49 2.38 -11.81 11.18
C PRO A 49 3.60 -10.87 11.24
N GLU A 50 4.79 -11.39 11.56
CA GLU A 50 6.01 -10.58 11.65
C GLU A 50 6.52 -10.20 10.25
N ALA A 51 6.43 -11.10 9.28
CA ALA A 51 6.75 -10.80 7.89
C ALA A 51 5.81 -9.73 7.32
N VAL A 52 4.51 -9.83 7.60
CA VAL A 52 3.52 -8.84 7.15
C VAL A 52 3.75 -7.49 7.83
N GLU A 53 4.00 -7.46 9.15
CA GLU A 53 4.35 -6.22 9.85
C GLU A 53 5.62 -5.58 9.25
N ALA A 54 6.65 -6.36 8.93
CA ALA A 54 7.84 -5.87 8.26
C ALA A 54 7.52 -5.28 6.88
N ALA A 55 6.74 -5.97 6.04
CA ALA A 55 6.35 -5.46 4.73
C ALA A 55 5.56 -4.14 4.84
N ILE A 56 4.63 -4.03 5.80
CA ILE A 56 3.90 -2.78 6.10
C ILE A 56 4.88 -1.64 6.40
N TRP A 57 5.81 -1.86 7.31
CA TRP A 57 6.78 -0.84 7.71
C TRP A 57 7.74 -0.42 6.59
N PHE A 58 8.03 -1.29 5.64
CA PHE A 58 9.02 -1.03 4.60
C PHE A 58 8.46 -0.61 3.24
N HIS A 59 7.24 -0.97 2.85
CA HIS A 59 6.82 -0.84 1.44
C HIS A 59 6.96 0.57 0.85
N ASP A 60 6.66 1.59 1.65
CA ASP A 60 6.78 3.02 1.30
C ASP A 60 7.91 3.74 2.06
N ALA A 61 8.84 2.99 2.67
CA ALA A 61 9.92 3.59 3.47
C ALA A 61 10.80 4.52 2.61
N VAL A 62 10.97 4.19 1.33
CA VAL A 62 11.52 5.11 0.32
C VAL A 62 10.38 5.61 -0.56
N TYR A 63 10.19 6.93 -0.61
CA TYR A 63 9.12 7.55 -1.41
C TYR A 63 9.57 8.89 -1.99
N ASP A 64 9.53 8.99 -3.32
CA ASP A 64 9.56 10.23 -4.09
C ASP A 64 8.51 10.11 -5.21
N SER A 65 7.51 10.99 -5.22
CA SER A 65 6.43 10.94 -6.22
C SER A 65 6.92 11.14 -7.66
N ARG A 66 8.16 11.64 -7.86
CA ARG A 66 8.80 11.78 -9.17
C ARG A 66 9.53 10.52 -9.64
N ALA A 67 9.80 9.59 -8.73
CA ALA A 67 10.53 8.36 -9.01
C ALA A 67 9.58 7.22 -9.43
N LYS A 68 10.13 6.19 -10.06
CA LYS A 68 9.41 4.98 -10.50
C LYS A 68 9.94 3.70 -9.85
N ASP A 69 10.89 3.83 -8.94
CA ASP A 69 11.65 2.75 -8.33
C ASP A 69 11.56 2.79 -6.80
N ASN A 70 10.53 3.43 -6.25
CA ASN A 70 10.30 3.58 -4.81
C ASN A 70 10.21 2.21 -4.14
N GLU A 71 9.35 1.33 -4.64
CA GLU A 71 9.09 -0.01 -4.09
C GLU A 71 10.35 -0.88 -4.17
N ALA A 72 11.09 -0.80 -5.28
CA ALA A 72 12.36 -1.50 -5.44
C ALA A 72 13.42 -1.00 -4.43
N LYS A 73 13.50 0.33 -4.20
CA LYS A 73 14.41 0.91 -3.21
C LYS A 73 13.99 0.57 -1.77
N SER A 74 12.70 0.56 -1.49
CA SER A 74 12.12 0.09 -0.23
C SER A 74 12.46 -1.38 0.04
N ALA A 75 12.36 -2.25 -0.97
CA ALA A 75 12.79 -3.64 -0.87
C ALA A 75 14.29 -3.77 -0.58
N VAL A 76 15.14 -3.01 -1.28
CA VAL A 76 16.60 -2.99 -1.00
C VAL A 76 16.90 -2.50 0.43
N LEU A 77 16.15 -1.50 0.92
CA LEU A 77 16.28 -1.05 2.30
C LEU A 77 15.89 -2.15 3.29
N ALA A 78 14.77 -2.84 3.05
CA ALA A 78 14.32 -3.96 3.87
C ALA A 78 15.35 -5.09 3.88
N GLU A 79 15.87 -5.49 2.71
CA GLU A 79 16.92 -6.51 2.59
C GLU A 79 18.12 -6.16 3.46
N ARG A 80 18.62 -4.92 3.36
CA ARG A 80 19.78 -4.46 4.14
C ARG A 80 19.53 -4.46 5.65
N LYS A 81 18.31 -4.13 6.09
CA LYS A 81 17.96 -4.02 7.51
C LYS A 81 17.62 -5.36 8.15
N LEU A 82 17.05 -6.29 7.38
CA LEU A 82 16.55 -7.58 7.85
C LEU A 82 17.50 -8.75 7.57
N SER A 83 18.53 -8.55 6.73
CA SER A 83 19.60 -9.54 6.53
C SER A 83 20.25 -9.92 7.87
N GLY A 84 20.21 -11.21 8.21
CA GLY A 84 20.74 -11.74 9.48
C GLY A 84 19.81 -11.59 10.68
N ARG A 85 18.64 -10.95 10.52
CA ARG A 85 17.56 -10.91 11.53
C ARG A 85 16.50 -11.99 11.32
N THR A 86 16.43 -12.55 10.12
CA THR A 86 15.50 -13.62 9.76
C THR A 86 16.12 -14.57 8.74
N ASP A 87 15.48 -15.71 8.50
CA ASP A 87 15.91 -16.67 7.51
C ASP A 87 15.66 -16.16 6.08
N PRO A 88 16.40 -16.67 5.07
CA PRO A 88 16.27 -16.21 3.69
C PRO A 88 14.88 -16.39 3.08
N ALA A 89 14.10 -17.39 3.52
CA ALA A 89 12.78 -17.65 2.96
C ALA A 89 11.77 -16.61 3.45
N ARG A 90 11.73 -16.30 4.75
CA ARG A 90 10.93 -15.18 5.28
C ARG A 90 11.33 -13.85 4.65
N LEU A 91 12.63 -13.59 4.52
CA LEU A 91 13.11 -12.36 3.87
C LEU A 91 12.60 -12.25 2.43
N ALA A 92 12.69 -13.32 1.62
CA ALA A 92 12.20 -13.32 0.26
C ALA A 92 10.70 -13.03 0.16
N ARG A 93 9.88 -13.56 1.09
CA ARG A 93 8.44 -13.26 1.19
C ARG A 93 8.18 -11.78 1.47
N ILE A 94 8.91 -11.17 2.41
CA ILE A 94 8.82 -9.74 2.73
C ILE A 94 9.14 -8.88 1.51
N LEU A 95 10.24 -9.18 0.82
CA LEU A 95 10.65 -8.44 -0.38
C LEU A 95 9.64 -8.58 -1.53
N ALA A 96 9.04 -9.77 -1.68
CA ALA A 96 7.99 -10.01 -2.65
C ALA A 96 6.73 -9.20 -2.36
N MET A 97 6.30 -9.12 -1.09
CA MET A 97 5.17 -8.27 -0.69
C MET A 97 5.44 -6.79 -0.97
N ILE A 98 6.60 -6.27 -0.57
CA ILE A 98 6.99 -4.88 -0.83
C ILE A 98 7.01 -4.58 -2.33
N SER A 99 7.61 -5.47 -3.13
CA SER A 99 7.69 -5.25 -4.59
C SER A 99 6.32 -5.33 -5.27
N ALA A 100 5.39 -6.09 -4.71
CA ALA A 100 4.05 -6.26 -5.25
C ALA A 100 3.20 -4.98 -5.19
N THR A 101 3.46 -4.05 -4.25
CA THR A 101 2.70 -2.78 -4.17
C THR A 101 2.87 -1.91 -5.40
N ALA A 102 3.95 -2.05 -6.17
CA ALA A 102 4.15 -1.30 -7.42
C ALA A 102 3.04 -1.56 -8.45
N THR A 103 2.42 -2.75 -8.43
CA THR A 103 1.35 -3.14 -9.36
C THR A 103 0.05 -3.53 -8.65
N HIS A 104 0.14 -3.75 -7.32
CA HIS A 104 -0.90 -4.35 -6.49
C HIS A 104 -1.43 -5.66 -7.09
N GLN A 105 -0.54 -6.48 -7.63
CA GLN A 105 -0.84 -7.83 -8.11
C GLN A 105 -0.17 -8.85 -7.18
N LEU A 106 -0.82 -10.00 -6.97
CA LEU A 106 -0.24 -11.05 -6.16
C LEU A 106 1.13 -11.48 -6.71
N PRO A 107 2.18 -11.52 -5.87
CA PRO A 107 3.46 -12.07 -6.28
C PRO A 107 3.33 -13.57 -6.55
N PRO A 108 4.14 -14.14 -7.46
CA PRO A 108 4.10 -15.57 -7.78
C PRO A 108 4.78 -16.38 -6.67
N LEU A 109 4.07 -16.58 -5.55
CA LEU A 109 4.49 -17.40 -4.42
C LEU A 109 3.90 -18.81 -4.57
N GLU A 110 4.74 -19.84 -4.48
CA GLU A 110 4.31 -21.25 -4.58
C GLU A 110 3.66 -21.76 -3.28
N ASP A 111 4.04 -21.15 -2.16
CA ASP A 111 3.55 -21.45 -0.82
C ASP A 111 2.19 -20.76 -0.61
N GLU A 112 1.14 -21.55 -0.37
CA GLU A 112 -0.24 -21.05 -0.26
C GLU A 112 -0.43 -20.10 0.93
N ASP A 113 0.23 -20.36 2.05
CA ASP A 113 0.17 -19.52 3.25
C ASP A 113 0.83 -18.16 2.99
N ALA A 114 2.02 -18.15 2.37
CA ALA A 114 2.69 -16.93 1.96
C ALA A 114 1.89 -16.14 0.90
N ALA A 115 1.21 -16.83 -0.02
CA ALA A 115 0.32 -16.19 -0.98
C ALA A 115 -0.90 -15.55 -0.30
N SER A 116 -1.45 -16.19 0.74
CA SER A 116 -2.55 -15.67 1.56
C SER A 116 -2.12 -14.42 2.34
N ASP A 117 -0.94 -14.44 2.96
CA ASP A 117 -0.37 -13.29 3.66
C ASP A 117 -0.16 -12.10 2.71
N ALA A 118 0.39 -12.34 1.51
CA ALA A 118 0.55 -11.32 0.49
C ALA A 118 -0.80 -10.75 0.01
N ALA A 119 -1.83 -11.58 -0.10
CA ALA A 119 -3.18 -11.15 -0.45
C ALA A 119 -3.77 -10.21 0.61
N LEU A 120 -3.65 -10.58 1.90
CA LEU A 120 -4.09 -9.75 3.01
C LEU A 120 -3.31 -8.43 3.08
N PHE A 121 -1.98 -8.47 2.91
CA PHE A 121 -1.14 -7.27 2.89
C PHE A 121 -1.55 -6.28 1.79
N LEU A 122 -1.73 -6.75 0.55
CA LEU A 122 -2.16 -5.89 -0.57
C LEU A 122 -3.59 -5.35 -0.36
N ASP A 123 -4.47 -6.13 0.24
CA ASP A 123 -5.82 -5.69 0.56
C ASP A 123 -5.82 -4.58 1.65
N MET A 124 -4.92 -4.68 2.64
CA MET A 124 -4.74 -3.65 3.67
C MET A 124 -4.24 -2.33 3.05
N ASP A 125 -3.31 -2.41 2.11
CA ASP A 125 -2.77 -1.24 1.39
C ASP A 125 -3.86 -0.53 0.57
N LEU A 126 -4.71 -1.31 -0.11
CA LEU A 126 -5.82 -0.81 -0.92
C LEU A 126 -7.07 -0.44 -0.11
N ALA A 127 -7.11 -0.69 1.20
CA ALA A 127 -8.32 -0.53 2.03
C ALA A 127 -8.88 0.91 2.00
N ILE A 128 -8.04 1.91 1.77
CA ILE A 128 -8.45 3.32 1.63
C ILE A 128 -9.48 3.52 0.51
N LEU A 129 -9.42 2.70 -0.55
CA LEU A 129 -10.34 2.81 -1.68
C LEU A 129 -11.78 2.55 -1.23
N GLY A 130 -11.98 1.60 -0.31
CA GLY A 130 -13.28 1.27 0.27
C GLY A 130 -13.66 2.05 1.52
N ALA A 131 -12.89 3.09 1.89
CA ALA A 131 -13.21 3.94 3.02
C ALA A 131 -14.53 4.71 2.83
N ASP A 132 -15.05 5.31 3.90
CA ASP A 132 -16.18 6.23 3.78
C ASP A 132 -15.85 7.40 2.82
N PRO A 133 -16.84 7.96 2.10
CA PRO A 133 -16.58 8.91 1.03
C PRO A 133 -15.75 10.13 1.43
N ASN A 134 -15.92 10.63 2.67
CA ASN A 134 -15.16 11.78 3.16
C ASN A 134 -13.68 11.45 3.34
N ARG A 135 -13.37 10.26 3.88
CA ARG A 135 -11.98 9.80 4.03
C ARG A 135 -11.35 9.50 2.68
N PHE A 136 -12.09 8.91 1.75
CA PHE A 136 -11.62 8.72 0.37
C PHE A 136 -11.33 10.06 -0.34
N ASP A 137 -12.17 11.08 -0.16
CA ASP A 137 -11.94 12.40 -0.75
C ASP A 137 -10.72 13.12 -0.16
N ALA A 138 -10.47 12.92 1.14
CA ALA A 138 -9.24 13.40 1.78
C ALA A 138 -8.00 12.68 1.21
N TYR A 139 -8.10 11.38 0.96
CA TYR A 139 -7.07 10.59 0.26
C TYR A 139 -6.79 11.14 -1.14
N GLU A 140 -7.81 11.34 -1.98
CA GLU A 140 -7.63 11.88 -3.34
C GLU A 140 -6.95 13.25 -3.33
N LYS A 141 -7.33 14.12 -2.39
CA LYS A 141 -6.71 15.45 -2.22
C LYS A 141 -5.25 15.35 -1.75
N ALA A 142 -4.95 14.42 -0.84
CA ALA A 142 -3.60 14.20 -0.35
C ALA A 142 -2.69 13.71 -1.49
N VAL A 143 -3.13 12.70 -2.24
CA VAL A 143 -2.44 12.20 -3.44
C VAL A 143 -2.25 13.32 -4.47
N ARG A 144 -3.27 14.14 -4.76
CA ARG A 144 -3.12 15.30 -5.68
C ARG A 144 -2.00 16.24 -5.25
N ARG A 145 -1.80 16.47 -3.94
CA ARG A 145 -0.75 17.35 -3.43
C ARG A 145 0.64 16.77 -3.63
N GLU A 146 0.82 15.46 -3.41
CA GLU A 146 2.11 14.79 -3.64
C GLU A 146 2.55 14.86 -5.11
N TYR A 147 1.59 14.87 -6.03
CA TYR A 147 1.80 15.09 -7.45
C TYR A 147 1.56 16.54 -7.88
N GLY A 148 1.66 17.51 -6.95
CA GLY A 148 1.50 18.95 -7.21
C GLY A 148 2.42 19.49 -8.31
N TRP A 149 3.53 18.79 -8.56
CA TRP A 149 4.50 19.09 -9.62
C TRP A 149 4.04 18.65 -11.03
N VAL A 150 3.01 17.81 -11.14
CA VAL A 150 2.44 17.37 -12.42
C VAL A 150 1.38 18.38 -12.89
N GLU A 151 1.50 18.82 -14.13
CA GLU A 151 0.51 19.70 -14.77
C GLU A 151 -0.89 19.06 -14.76
N GLU A 152 -1.91 19.87 -14.53
CA GLU A 152 -3.28 19.39 -14.27
C GLU A 152 -3.83 18.44 -15.36
N PRO A 153 -3.69 18.72 -16.68
CA PRO A 153 -4.19 17.78 -17.70
C PRO A 153 -3.49 16.42 -17.66
N ILE A 154 -2.18 16.42 -17.41
CA ILE A 154 -1.35 15.20 -17.34
C ILE A 154 -1.71 14.41 -16.07
N TRP A 155 -1.85 15.11 -14.94
CA TRP A 155 -2.26 14.51 -13.67
C TRP A 155 -3.62 13.81 -13.80
N ARG A 156 -4.62 14.50 -14.36
CA ARG A 156 -5.97 13.97 -14.51
C ARG A 156 -5.99 12.73 -15.39
N ALA A 157 -5.30 12.75 -16.53
CA ALA A 157 -5.19 11.60 -17.42
C ALA A 157 -4.52 10.40 -16.72
N GLY A 158 -3.40 10.63 -16.02
CA GLY A 158 -2.69 9.60 -15.27
C GLY A 158 -3.52 9.02 -14.13
N ARG A 159 -4.13 9.88 -13.31
CA ARG A 159 -4.99 9.43 -12.21
C ARG A 159 -6.20 8.66 -12.73
N ALA A 160 -6.88 9.16 -13.76
CA ALA A 160 -8.01 8.47 -14.38
C ALA A 160 -7.62 7.08 -14.91
N ALA A 161 -6.43 6.93 -15.50
CA ALA A 161 -5.92 5.63 -15.94
C ALA A 161 -5.70 4.66 -14.76
N VAL A 162 -5.17 5.14 -13.62
CA VAL A 162 -5.03 4.33 -12.40
C VAL A 162 -6.39 3.89 -11.86
N LEU A 163 -7.36 4.79 -11.71
CA LEU A 163 -8.70 4.43 -11.21
C LEU A 163 -9.41 3.44 -12.15
N THR A 164 -9.28 3.66 -13.47
CA THR A 164 -9.86 2.78 -14.49
C THR A 164 -9.23 1.39 -14.44
N SER A 165 -7.92 1.27 -14.19
CA SER A 165 -7.25 -0.03 -14.11
C SER A 165 -7.73 -0.86 -12.91
N PHE A 166 -8.02 -0.23 -11.76
CA PHE A 166 -8.65 -0.90 -10.63
C PHE A 166 -10.09 -1.31 -10.93
N LEU A 167 -10.90 -0.44 -11.55
CA LEU A 167 -12.28 -0.75 -11.92
C LEU A 167 -12.39 -1.90 -12.93
N ALA A 168 -11.39 -2.08 -13.79
CA ALA A 168 -11.32 -3.16 -14.77
C ALA A 168 -11.03 -4.54 -14.15
N ARG A 169 -10.58 -4.60 -12.89
CA ARG A 169 -10.35 -5.88 -12.20
C ARG A 169 -11.71 -6.54 -11.87
N PRO A 170 -11.82 -7.87 -11.97
CA PRO A 170 -13.00 -8.59 -11.47
C PRO A 170 -13.28 -8.29 -9.99
N HIS A 171 -12.22 -8.18 -9.21
CA HIS A 171 -12.23 -7.75 -7.82
C HIS A 171 -11.06 -6.81 -7.55
N ILE A 172 -11.29 -5.75 -6.79
CA ILE A 172 -10.23 -4.85 -6.33
C ILE A 172 -9.45 -5.52 -5.20
N PHE A 173 -10.17 -6.19 -4.30
CA PHE A 173 -9.60 -6.92 -3.17
C PHE A 173 -9.51 -8.43 -3.47
N ASN A 174 -8.45 -9.05 -2.96
CA ASN A 174 -8.13 -10.47 -3.18
C ASN A 174 -8.92 -11.37 -2.22
N THR A 175 -9.05 -11.00 -0.96
CA THR A 175 -9.66 -11.84 0.08
C THR A 175 -11.17 -11.63 0.17
N GLN A 176 -11.89 -12.66 0.63
CA GLN A 176 -13.36 -12.59 0.73
C GLN A 176 -13.82 -11.51 1.72
N TRP A 177 -13.16 -11.40 2.88
CA TRP A 177 -13.53 -10.43 3.91
C TRP A 177 -13.40 -8.99 3.40
N PHE A 178 -12.28 -8.64 2.76
CA PHE A 178 -12.11 -7.29 2.20
C PHE A 178 -13.08 -7.02 1.05
N ARG A 179 -13.37 -8.03 0.22
CA ARG A 179 -14.40 -7.91 -0.82
C ARG A 179 -15.76 -7.56 -0.24
N ASP A 180 -16.23 -8.32 0.73
CA ASP A 180 -17.53 -8.09 1.37
C ASP A 180 -17.59 -6.74 2.08
N ARG A 181 -16.47 -6.32 2.69
CA ARG A 181 -16.40 -5.12 3.51
C ARG A 181 -16.21 -3.82 2.71
N PHE A 182 -15.45 -3.87 1.61
CA PHE A 182 -14.91 -2.68 0.94
C PHE A 182 -15.20 -2.59 -0.56
N GLU A 183 -15.41 -3.71 -1.27
CA GLU A 183 -15.47 -3.71 -2.75
C GLU A 183 -16.54 -2.77 -3.31
N ALA A 184 -17.78 -2.86 -2.81
CA ALA A 184 -18.89 -2.05 -3.30
C ALA A 184 -18.59 -0.55 -3.14
N ARG A 185 -18.12 -0.16 -1.96
CA ARG A 185 -17.78 1.24 -1.66
C ARG A 185 -16.55 1.71 -2.44
N ALA A 186 -15.55 0.84 -2.62
CA ALA A 186 -14.39 1.15 -3.45
C ALA A 186 -14.82 1.49 -4.89
N ARG A 187 -15.68 0.67 -5.48
CA ARG A 187 -16.19 0.94 -6.84
C ARG A 187 -16.98 2.24 -6.91
N GLU A 188 -17.84 2.53 -5.94
CA GLU A 188 -18.58 3.81 -5.87
C GLU A 188 -17.62 5.01 -5.77
N ASN A 189 -16.62 4.94 -4.89
CA ASN A 189 -15.60 5.98 -4.71
C ASN A 189 -14.77 6.21 -5.98
N LEU A 190 -14.28 5.14 -6.60
CA LEU A 190 -13.48 5.20 -7.83
C LEU A 190 -14.28 5.78 -9.01
N VAL A 191 -15.54 5.35 -9.20
CA VAL A 191 -16.42 5.89 -10.26
C VAL A 191 -16.69 7.38 -10.04
N ARG A 192 -16.97 7.79 -8.80
CA ARG A 192 -17.22 9.19 -8.46
C ARG A 192 -15.98 10.05 -8.70
N SER A 193 -14.79 9.60 -8.30
CA SER A 193 -13.55 10.34 -8.60
C SER A 193 -13.28 10.40 -10.11
N LEU A 194 -13.49 9.30 -10.84
CA LEU A 194 -13.32 9.27 -12.29
C LEU A 194 -14.23 10.27 -13.02
N GLN A 195 -15.48 10.41 -12.60
CA GLN A 195 -16.40 11.42 -13.14
C GLN A 195 -15.87 12.84 -12.91
N VAL A 196 -15.43 13.16 -11.69
CA VAL A 196 -14.82 14.47 -11.38
C VAL A 196 -13.59 14.74 -12.25
N LEU A 197 -12.78 13.72 -12.52
CA LEU A 197 -11.60 13.79 -13.39
C LEU A 197 -11.93 13.93 -14.89
N GLN A 198 -13.14 13.57 -15.32
CA GLN A 198 -13.58 13.67 -16.73
C GLN A 198 -14.42 14.92 -17.02
N ASP A 199 -15.23 15.38 -16.06
CA ASP A 199 -16.17 16.49 -16.27
C ASP A 199 -15.48 17.85 -16.41
N GLN A 200 -14.37 18.08 -15.69
CA GLN A 200 -13.65 19.37 -15.77
C GLN A 200 -12.68 19.44 -16.96
N SER A 201 -12.46 18.34 -17.69
CA SER A 201 -11.73 18.35 -18.97
C SER A 201 -12.58 18.83 -20.15
N GLN A 202 -13.90 18.95 -19.99
CA GLN A 202 -14.81 19.44 -21.03
C GLN A 202 -15.11 20.95 -20.92
N GLN A 203 -14.46 21.67 -20.00
CA GLN A 203 -14.67 23.11 -19.76
C GLN A 203 -13.50 24.00 -20.23
N THR A 204 -12.54 23.45 -20.98
CA THR A 204 -11.43 24.20 -21.60
C THR A 204 -11.58 24.28 -23.12
#